data_AF-A0A1D9CGA9-F1
#
_entry.id   AF-A0A1D9CGA9-F1
#
_cell.length_a   1.000
_cell.length_b   1.000
_cell.length_c   1.000
_cell.angle_alpha   90.00
_cell.angle_beta   90.00
_cell.angle_gamma   90.00
#
_symmetry.space_group_name_H-M   'P 1'
#
loop_
_entity.id
_entity.type
_entity.pdbx_description
1 polymer ?
#
loop_
_entity_poly.entity_id
_entity_poly.type
_entity_poly.pdbx_seq_one_letter_code
_entity_poly.pdbx_strand_id
1 'polypeptide(L)'
;MPTVRLFTCFLQLLTGLVLPAVPTTQWALSPGNISSEVEVVPFQQVWSRSYCRPVERLVDIVSEYPSEMEHLFSPSCVSLMRCTGCCSDESMHCVPLETANVTMQLMKYRSLDQPFFVEMSFCQHVRCECIPLWEKMKQTRCGDTNSQR
;
A
#
# COMPACT_ATOMS: atom_id res chain seq x y z
N MET A 1 48.86 28.86 -29.44
CA MET A 1 48.23 27.99 -30.45
C MET A 1 46.73 27.92 -30.21
N PRO A 2 45.90 28.89 -30.67
CA PRO A 2 44.45 28.85 -30.51
C PRO A 2 43.77 28.98 -31.89
N THR A 3 43.83 27.94 -32.73
CA THR A 3 43.31 28.01 -34.11
C THR A 3 42.58 26.74 -34.53
N VAL A 4 41.83 26.12 -33.62
CA VAL A 4 40.96 24.97 -33.97
C VAL A 4 39.59 24.98 -33.29
N ARG A 5 39.27 25.99 -32.46
CA ARG A 5 37.98 26.08 -31.76
C ARG A 5 36.90 26.87 -32.52
N LEU A 6 37.23 27.52 -33.63
CA LEU A 6 36.27 28.30 -34.43
C LEU A 6 35.52 27.49 -35.50
N PHE A 7 35.94 26.26 -35.81
CA PHE A 7 35.33 25.49 -36.90
C PHE A 7 34.26 24.47 -36.44
N THR A 8 34.07 24.27 -35.14
CA THR A 8 33.09 23.29 -34.62
C THR A 8 31.70 23.88 -34.35
N CYS A 9 31.54 25.21 -34.34
CA CYS A 9 30.22 25.83 -34.12
C CYS A 9 29.39 25.99 -35.41
N PHE A 10 29.99 25.91 -36.59
CA PHE A 10 29.24 26.05 -37.86
C PHE A 10 28.60 24.75 -38.36
N LEU A 11 28.85 23.60 -37.74
CA LEU A 11 28.31 22.30 -38.14
C LEU A 11 27.26 21.70 -37.18
N GLN A 12 26.86 22.43 -36.13
CA GLN A 12 25.88 21.97 -35.15
C GLN A 12 24.45 22.50 -35.39
N LEU A 13 24.19 23.15 -36.55
CA LEU A 13 22.86 23.65 -36.93
C LEU A 13 22.01 22.63 -37.73
N LEU A 14 22.45 21.38 -37.88
CA LEU A 14 21.72 20.33 -38.61
C LEU A 14 21.31 19.11 -37.76
N THR A 15 21.59 19.08 -36.46
CA THR A 15 21.06 18.04 -35.58
C THR A 15 19.85 18.60 -34.84
N GLY A 16 18.68 18.30 -35.38
CA GLY A 16 17.39 18.74 -34.86
C GLY A 16 17.19 18.41 -33.38
N LEU A 17 16.40 19.25 -32.73
CA LEU A 17 15.78 19.06 -31.42
C LEU A 17 15.28 17.62 -31.24
N VAL A 18 16.05 16.80 -30.53
CA VAL A 18 15.52 15.62 -29.84
C VAL A 18 15.22 16.07 -28.42
N LEU A 19 14.03 16.63 -28.22
CA LEU A 19 13.43 16.68 -26.90
C LEU A 19 13.18 15.22 -26.49
N PRO A 20 13.67 14.74 -25.33
CA PRO A 20 13.15 13.50 -24.77
C PRO A 20 11.66 13.76 -24.51
N ALA A 21 10.80 13.12 -25.30
CA ALA A 21 9.38 13.08 -25.05
C ALA A 21 9.20 12.47 -23.66
N VAL A 22 8.94 13.32 -22.68
CA VAL A 22 8.30 12.91 -21.43
C VAL A 22 7.05 12.14 -21.86
N PRO A 23 6.84 10.89 -21.45
CA PRO A 23 5.59 10.21 -21.73
C PRO A 23 4.51 10.95 -20.96
N THR A 24 3.88 11.92 -21.63
CA THR A 24 2.64 12.52 -21.22
C THR A 24 1.63 11.38 -21.29
N THR A 25 1.20 10.87 -20.13
CA THR A 25 0.03 9.99 -20.04
C THR A 25 -1.19 10.84 -20.40
N GLN A 26 -1.35 11.09 -21.70
CA GLN A 26 -2.54 11.73 -22.25
C GLN A 26 -3.66 10.70 -22.17
N TRP A 27 -4.65 10.96 -21.33
CA TRP A 27 -5.94 10.27 -21.43
C TRP A 27 -6.60 10.72 -22.72
N ALA A 28 -6.25 10.07 -23.82
CA ALA A 28 -6.97 10.19 -25.07
C ALA A 28 -8.31 9.46 -24.90
N LEU A 29 -9.33 10.17 -24.43
CA LEU A 29 -10.72 9.75 -24.62
C LEU A 29 -11.04 9.91 -26.10
N SER A 30 -10.76 8.87 -26.88
CA SER A 30 -11.24 8.78 -28.26
C SER A 30 -12.78 8.76 -28.27
N PRO A 31 -13.45 9.54 -29.13
CA PRO A 31 -14.84 9.31 -29.45
C PRO A 31 -14.91 8.14 -30.44
N GLY A 32 -14.69 6.93 -29.93
CA GLY A 32 -14.76 5.69 -30.68
C GLY A 32 -15.99 4.89 -30.28
N ASN A 33 -16.89 4.67 -31.23
CA ASN A 33 -17.88 3.59 -31.30
C ASN A 33 -18.19 2.89 -29.96
N ILE A 34 -19.27 3.29 -29.28
CA ILE A 34 -19.76 2.64 -28.05
C ILE A 34 -20.41 1.30 -28.45
N SER A 35 -19.58 0.34 -28.86
CA SER A 35 -19.78 -1.05 -28.50
C SER A 35 -18.97 -1.23 -27.23
N SER A 36 -19.57 -0.95 -26.07
CA SER A 36 -18.92 -1.20 -24.79
C SER A 36 -18.89 -2.72 -24.57
N GLU A 37 -18.02 -3.41 -25.27
CA GLU A 37 -17.68 -4.77 -24.90
C GLU A 37 -17.03 -4.70 -23.52
N VAL A 38 -17.70 -5.27 -22.52
CA VAL A 38 -17.17 -5.35 -21.16
C VAL A 38 -15.94 -6.25 -21.24
N GLU A 39 -14.76 -5.69 -20.97
CA GLU A 39 -13.52 -6.47 -20.88
C GLU A 39 -13.63 -7.48 -19.73
N VAL A 40 -13.56 -8.77 -20.07
CA VAL A 40 -13.60 -9.85 -19.07
C VAL A 40 -12.20 -10.04 -18.49
N VAL A 41 -12.06 -9.83 -17.18
CA VAL A 41 -10.81 -10.11 -16.46
C VAL A 41 -10.58 -11.64 -16.43
N PRO A 42 -9.45 -12.15 -16.96
CA PRO A 42 -9.18 -13.59 -17.01
C PRO A 42 -9.13 -14.24 -15.62
N PHE A 43 -9.54 -15.51 -15.54
CA PHE A 43 -9.59 -16.27 -14.29
C PHE A 43 -8.28 -16.24 -13.49
N GLN A 44 -7.13 -16.42 -14.16
CA GLN A 44 -5.81 -16.41 -13.49
C GLN A 44 -5.52 -15.06 -12.82
N GLN A 45 -6.00 -13.96 -13.41
CA GLN A 45 -5.84 -12.63 -12.84
C GLN A 45 -6.79 -12.41 -11.66
N VAL A 46 -8.04 -12.91 -11.74
CA VAL A 46 -8.98 -12.89 -10.62
C VAL A 46 -8.39 -13.68 -9.44
N TRP A 47 -7.98 -14.92 -9.70
CA TRP A 47 -7.39 -15.83 -8.72
C TRP A 47 -6.16 -15.24 -8.04
N SER A 48 -5.17 -14.79 -8.82
CA SER A 48 -3.93 -14.21 -8.27
C SER A 48 -4.21 -12.94 -7.45
N ARG A 49 -5.17 -12.11 -7.88
CA ARG A 49 -5.55 -10.89 -7.15
C ARG A 49 -6.36 -11.18 -5.89
N SER A 50 -7.12 -12.27 -5.83
CA SER A 50 -7.90 -12.64 -4.64
C SER A 50 -7.17 -13.58 -3.69
N TYR A 51 -6.07 -14.21 -4.11
CA TYR A 51 -5.34 -15.16 -3.27
C TYR A 51 -4.71 -14.49 -2.04
N CYS A 52 -4.68 -15.25 -0.95
CA CYS A 52 -4.16 -14.84 0.36
C CYS A 52 -2.80 -14.12 0.28
N ARG A 53 -2.77 -12.83 0.64
CA ARG A 53 -1.54 -12.04 0.73
C ARG A 53 -1.70 -10.84 1.68
N PRO A 54 -0.60 -10.18 2.09
CA PRO A 54 -0.67 -8.87 2.71
C PRO A 54 -1.23 -7.85 1.71
N VAL A 55 -2.25 -7.11 2.11
CA VAL A 55 -2.78 -5.96 1.35
C VAL A 55 -2.98 -4.81 2.31
N GLU A 56 -2.73 -3.61 1.80
CA GLU A 56 -2.99 -2.37 2.50
C GLU A 56 -4.49 -2.20 2.79
N ARG A 57 -4.84 -1.95 4.05
CA ARG A 57 -6.18 -1.60 4.48
C ARG A 57 -6.15 -0.45 5.47
N LEU A 58 -7.19 0.37 5.41
CA LEU A 58 -7.47 1.35 6.46
C LEU A 58 -8.04 0.65 7.68
N VAL A 59 -7.41 0.89 8.83
CA VAL A 59 -7.82 0.34 10.11
C VAL A 59 -8.06 1.50 11.06
N ASP A 60 -9.21 1.48 11.73
CA ASP A 60 -9.58 2.45 12.74
C ASP A 60 -8.66 2.35 13.96
N ILE A 61 -8.20 3.50 14.47
CA ILE A 61 -7.20 3.54 15.56
C ILE A 61 -7.78 3.00 16.87
N VAL A 62 -9.04 3.33 17.19
CA VAL A 62 -9.70 2.90 18.44
C VAL A 62 -9.95 1.40 18.46
N SER A 63 -10.15 0.80 17.28
CA SER A 63 -10.26 -0.66 17.13
C SER A 63 -8.96 -1.38 17.50
N GLU A 64 -7.80 -0.79 17.23
CA GLU A 64 -6.48 -1.33 17.58
C GLU A 64 -6.06 -0.99 19.01
N TYR A 65 -6.51 0.15 19.52
CA TYR A 65 -6.27 0.62 20.88
C TYR A 65 -7.58 0.92 21.62
N PRO A 66 -8.32 -0.12 22.07
CA PRO A 66 -9.58 0.09 22.78
C PRO A 66 -9.43 0.93 24.07
N SER A 67 -8.25 0.91 24.70
CA SER A 67 -7.92 1.73 25.86
C SER A 67 -7.90 3.23 25.57
N GLU A 68 -7.79 3.61 24.29
CA GLU A 68 -7.73 5.00 23.84
C GLU A 68 -9.09 5.53 23.35
N MET A 69 -10.18 4.82 23.63
CA MET A 69 -11.54 5.17 23.16
C MET A 69 -12.04 6.56 23.59
N GLU A 70 -11.49 7.12 24.66
CA GLU A 70 -11.84 8.48 25.14
C GLU A 70 -11.20 9.59 24.29
N HIS A 71 -10.26 9.25 23.43
CA HIS A 71 -9.51 10.20 22.60
C HIS A 71 -9.97 10.17 21.15
N LEU A 72 -9.82 11.32 20.51
CA LEU A 72 -10.00 11.46 19.08
C LEU A 72 -8.63 11.56 18.41
N PHE A 73 -8.55 11.01 17.20
CA PHE A 73 -7.33 10.97 16.42
C PHE A 73 -7.53 11.62 15.04
N SER A 74 -6.52 12.33 14.58
CA SER A 74 -6.42 12.83 13.21
C SER A 74 -5.11 12.33 12.58
N PRO A 75 -5.17 11.51 11.52
CA PRO A 75 -6.38 10.87 10.96
C PRO A 75 -7.04 9.91 11.97
N SER A 76 -8.31 9.53 11.74
CA SER A 76 -9.02 8.56 12.60
C SER A 76 -8.71 7.10 12.27
N CYS A 77 -8.15 6.85 11.08
CA CYS A 77 -7.70 5.54 10.63
C CYS A 77 -6.28 5.63 10.05
N VAL A 78 -5.58 4.50 10.06
CA VAL A 78 -4.22 4.36 9.54
C VAL A 78 -4.15 3.25 8.50
N SER A 79 -3.20 3.35 7.58
CA SER A 79 -2.99 2.38 6.53
C SER A 79 -2.05 1.26 6.98
N LEU A 80 -2.54 0.03 7.09
CA LEU A 80 -1.78 -1.12 7.59
C LEU A 80 -1.83 -2.30 6.62
N MET A 81 -0.73 -3.02 6.50
CA MET A 81 -0.71 -4.30 5.80
C MET A 81 -1.43 -5.36 6.65
N ARG A 82 -2.50 -5.95 6.09
CA ARG A 82 -3.28 -7.02 6.72
C ARG A 82 -3.43 -8.19 5.76
N CYS A 83 -3.43 -9.39 6.32
CA CYS A 83 -3.71 -10.60 5.54
C CYS A 83 -5.16 -10.55 5.06
N THR A 84 -5.35 -10.66 3.76
CA THR A 84 -6.66 -10.70 3.12
C THR A 84 -6.62 -11.61 1.91
N GLY A 85 -7.80 -12.02 1.47
CA GLY A 85 -7.97 -12.90 0.32
C GLY A 85 -8.67 -14.19 0.70
N CYS A 86 -8.90 -15.02 -0.30
CA CYS A 86 -9.44 -16.36 -0.14
C CYS A 86 -8.35 -17.42 -0.28
N CYS A 87 -8.63 -18.58 0.29
CA CYS A 87 -7.88 -19.81 0.07
C CYS A 87 -8.63 -20.70 -0.92
N SER A 88 -7.94 -21.70 -1.47
CA SER A 88 -8.53 -22.64 -2.42
C SER A 88 -9.61 -23.53 -1.83
N ASP A 89 -9.62 -23.67 -0.50
CA ASP A 89 -10.48 -24.57 0.25
C ASP A 89 -11.08 -23.80 1.44
N GLU A 90 -12.37 -24.00 1.70
CA GLU A 90 -13.10 -23.37 2.80
C GLU A 90 -12.63 -23.85 4.19
N SER A 91 -11.97 -25.01 4.25
CA SER A 91 -11.33 -25.55 5.46
C SER A 91 -9.99 -24.89 5.81
N MET A 92 -9.54 -23.92 5.00
CA MET A 92 -8.33 -23.14 5.21
C MET A 92 -8.66 -21.67 5.50
N HIS A 93 -7.81 -21.02 6.29
CA HIS A 93 -7.89 -19.58 6.52
C HIS A 93 -6.59 -18.87 6.15
N CYS A 94 -6.75 -17.65 5.61
CA CYS A 94 -5.65 -16.75 5.31
C CYS A 94 -5.19 -16.03 6.59
N VAL A 95 -3.92 -16.20 6.93
CA VAL A 95 -3.41 -15.87 8.27
C VAL A 95 -1.97 -15.39 8.21
N PRO A 96 -1.54 -14.51 9.13
CA PRO A 96 -0.16 -14.04 9.18
C PRO A 96 0.78 -15.15 9.68
N LEU A 97 1.95 -15.24 9.05
CA LEU A 97 3.07 -16.05 9.51
C LEU A 97 4.26 -15.22 9.98
N GLU A 98 4.27 -13.95 9.61
CA GLU A 98 5.27 -12.99 10.05
C GLU A 98 4.61 -11.62 10.22
N THR A 99 4.93 -10.96 11.30
CA THR A 99 4.42 -9.62 11.64
C THR A 99 5.58 -8.68 11.97
N ALA A 100 5.34 -7.39 11.78
CA ALA A 100 6.26 -6.33 12.16
C ALA A 100 5.48 -5.14 12.72
N ASN A 101 6.12 -4.34 13.56
CA ASN A 101 5.53 -3.11 14.05
C ASN A 101 5.96 -1.94 13.16
N VAL A 102 5.05 -1.01 12.94
CA VAL A 102 5.31 0.29 12.32
C VAL A 102 4.87 1.39 13.27
N THR A 103 5.73 2.38 13.48
CA THR A 103 5.41 3.55 14.30
C THR A 103 4.95 4.68 13.39
N MET A 104 3.81 5.27 13.71
CA MET A 104 3.20 6.38 12.97
C MET A 104 2.96 7.56 13.90
N GLN A 105 3.13 8.76 13.37
CA GLN A 105 2.77 9.99 14.07
C GLN A 105 1.32 10.36 13.77
N LEU A 106 0.55 10.63 14.82
CA LEU A 106 -0.86 10.98 14.77
C LEU A 106 -1.11 12.22 15.61
N MET A 107 -2.16 12.96 15.30
CA MET A 107 -2.63 14.04 16.18
C MET A 107 -3.70 13.47 17.12
N LYS A 108 -3.47 13.58 18.43
CA LYS A 108 -4.37 13.13 19.49
C LYS A 108 -4.99 14.34 20.17
N TYR A 109 -6.29 14.29 20.43
CA TYR A 109 -7.01 15.38 21.08
C TYR A 109 -8.22 14.86 21.87
N ARG A 110 -8.62 15.63 22.88
CA ARG A 110 -9.92 15.53 23.55
C ARG A 110 -10.69 16.82 23.27
N SER A 111 -12.01 16.80 23.34
CA SER A 111 -12.86 17.93 22.90
C SER A 111 -12.47 19.30 23.47
N LEU A 112 -11.93 19.35 24.69
CA LEU A 112 -11.58 20.59 25.40
C LEU A 112 -10.06 20.85 25.46
N ASP A 113 -9.24 19.89 25.03
CA ASP A 113 -7.78 19.97 25.15
C ASP A 113 -7.13 20.40 23.83
N GLN A 114 -5.97 21.04 23.92
CA GLN A 114 -5.20 21.40 22.74
C GLN A 114 -4.68 20.13 22.03
N PRO A 115 -4.81 20.01 20.70
CA PRO A 115 -4.28 18.86 19.97
C PRO A 115 -2.76 18.77 20.08
N PHE A 116 -2.24 17.55 20.20
CA PHE A 116 -0.80 17.28 20.23
C PHE A 116 -0.43 16.07 19.38
N PHE A 117 0.81 16.00 18.92
CA PHE A 117 1.32 14.85 18.17
C PHE A 117 1.73 13.73 19.12
N VAL A 118 1.39 12.49 18.74
CA VAL A 118 1.76 11.26 19.45
C VAL A 118 2.32 10.26 18.45
N GLU A 119 3.29 9.46 18.89
CA GLU A 119 3.78 8.31 18.14
C GLU A 119 3.09 7.04 18.66
N MET A 120 2.47 6.29 17.76
CA MET A 120 1.78 5.03 18.08
C MET A 120 2.30 3.90 17.18
N SER A 121 2.44 2.69 17.73
CA SER A 121 3.08 1.56 17.05
C SER A 121 2.10 0.44 16.72
N PHE A 122 1.76 0.31 15.44
CA PHE A 122 0.77 -0.64 14.95
C PHE A 122 1.41 -1.93 14.44
N CYS A 123 0.75 -3.06 14.65
CA CYS A 123 1.15 -4.34 14.07
C CYS A 123 0.70 -4.44 12.59
N GLN A 124 1.63 -4.84 11.73
CA GLN A 124 1.41 -5.14 10.31
C GLN A 124 1.79 -6.59 9.99
N HIS A 125 1.12 -7.15 9.00
CA HIS A 125 1.40 -8.50 8.51
C HIS A 125 2.39 -8.42 7.34
N VAL A 126 3.53 -9.09 7.47
CA VAL A 126 4.61 -9.10 6.47
C VAL A 126 4.43 -10.26 5.50
N ARG A 127 4.01 -11.42 6.00
CA ARG A 127 3.79 -12.64 5.21
C ARG A 127 2.53 -13.35 5.65
N CYS A 128 1.75 -13.81 4.66
CA CYS A 128 0.48 -14.51 4.88
C CYS A 128 0.49 -15.84 4.16
N GLU A 129 -0.25 -16.82 4.69
CA GLU A 129 -0.40 -18.14 4.08
C GLU A 129 -1.78 -18.72 4.36
N CYS A 130 -2.19 -19.72 3.58
CA CYS A 130 -3.41 -20.48 3.81
C CYS A 130 -3.09 -21.68 4.69
N ILE A 131 -3.60 -21.66 5.93
CA ILE A 131 -3.34 -22.71 6.92
C ILE A 131 -4.64 -23.46 7.21
N PRO A 132 -4.61 -24.79 7.36
CA PRO A 132 -5.78 -25.57 7.75
C PRO A 132 -6.36 -25.13 9.10
N LEU A 133 -7.69 -25.17 9.20
CA LEU A 133 -8.47 -24.81 10.38
C LEU A 133 -7.98 -25.41 11.71
N TRP A 134 -7.43 -26.62 11.67
CA TRP A 134 -7.01 -27.38 12.85
C TRP A 134 -5.61 -26.98 13.37
N GLU A 135 -4.80 -26.25 12.59
CA GLU A 135 -3.44 -25.83 12.97
C GLU A 135 -3.38 -24.47 13.69
N LYS A 136 -4.53 -23.87 14.03
CA LYS A 136 -4.67 -22.53 14.64
C LYS A 136 -3.78 -22.24 15.86
N MET A 137 -3.28 -23.26 16.56
CA MET A 137 -2.52 -23.11 17.81
C MET A 137 -1.09 -22.56 17.63
N LYS A 138 -0.49 -22.59 16.43
CA LYS A 138 0.93 -22.17 16.21
C LYS A 138 1.10 -20.78 15.59
N GLN A 139 0.03 -20.01 15.48
CA GLN A 139 -0.01 -18.84 14.61
C GLN A 139 0.43 -17.56 15.32
N THR A 140 1.34 -16.82 14.70
CA THR A 140 1.78 -15.49 15.15
C THR A 140 0.60 -14.52 15.10
N ARG A 141 0.20 -13.95 16.24
CA ARG A 141 -0.87 -12.96 16.30
C ARG A 141 -0.32 -11.59 16.66
N CYS A 142 -0.98 -10.55 16.15
CA CYS A 142 -0.80 -9.19 16.67
C CYS A 142 -1.17 -9.20 18.16
N GLY A 143 -0.19 -8.90 19.02
CA GLY A 143 -0.32 -8.98 20.48
C GLY A 143 0.77 -9.83 21.16
N ASP A 144 1.35 -10.81 20.46
CA ASP A 144 2.39 -11.67 21.06
C ASP A 144 3.69 -10.91 21.35
N THR A 145 3.93 -9.78 20.68
CA THR A 145 5.10 -8.91 20.84
C THR A 145 4.87 -7.74 21.82
N ASN A 146 3.66 -7.55 22.36
CA ASN A 146 3.34 -6.39 23.19
C ASN A 146 3.43 -6.67 24.72
N SER A 147 4.03 -7.80 25.12
CA SER A 147 4.29 -8.14 26.53
C SER A 147 5.71 -7.74 27.00
N GLN A 148 6.36 -6.79 26.34
CA GLN A 148 7.67 -6.28 26.72
C GLN A 148 7.78 -4.75 26.52
N ARG A 149 6.95 -3.98 27.23
CA ARG A 149 7.37 -2.70 27.82
C ARG A 149 6.40 -2.17 28.86
#